data_AF-A0A2H1V3K3-F1
#
_entry.id   AF-A0A2H1V3K3-F1
#
_cell.length_a   1.000
_cell.length_b   1.000
_cell.length_c   1.000
_cell.angle_alpha   90.00
_cell.angle_beta   90.00
_cell.angle_gamma   90.00
#
_symmetry.space_group_name_H-M   'P 1'
#
loop_
_entity.id
_entity.type
_entity.pdbx_description
1 polymer ?
#
loop_
_entity_poly.entity_id
_entity_poly.type
_entity_poly.pdbx_seq_one_letter_code
_entity_poly.pdbx_strand_id
1 'polypeptide(L)'
;YPDTSYATLGVTDGKPRARGTQKFTSREDDDEACGLDEIPRPEHVHIPMNLKRGTLQTHSLTVIPCTKERRPDIHYGILTGSFNMYDNKYGQRSRGRQALTMSVMAYCLAFHYHPKQWTMKLIDNLVDAGDVWYMQCLDKVHDHSAVQGICEVLHFGKKQILVLNGKRMQVLLCEPDIVGYTMSLDPTVYNLCRGLKAFFKENRAGVLLTRVLKLVIWKDRVCYYIFDPAGRDSRAYSNFANGQAALMNVKDVVSVAEVLLARSILEDQKFVLAPVKVLKMADEKSEEDFESDKELTQAEKAMMGYRILNENCAIVNANMHLGDRCFEEAKFRQALPISIVAMTYAKISPPNTWFSKTLDKILRLGNKLYIDCTHPKVMIDITIDNIPNEIVIGPYACEIIIYRERVKGQLYTTKECLLNIKTGLEEFFSHEYNCGILEFNNYTLAVWRQKDMFYLFDAYPRTTDGLRVMKGGKACCLMLLNPETMADAFIKNWDYLPATTQFYIHAFKVLKLKKIEPKMQIVCTLSDEELPGSKKKGKSVPCMGMSNAHGDSREIYHDVMPVEVVLDRTDKPPGNNLSHTCKTLSSIYLYIWTARLVRWLGNWLPRNG
;
A
#
# COMPACT_ATOMS: atom_id res chain seq x y z
N TYR A 1 -15.91 -63.78 -9.68
CA TYR A 1 -15.98 -64.93 -8.75
C TYR A 1 -14.68 -65.69 -8.80
N PRO A 2 -14.24 -66.29 -7.69
CA PRO A 2 -14.67 -66.12 -6.28
C PRO A 2 -13.49 -65.53 -5.45
N ASP A 3 -13.41 -65.54 -4.12
CA ASP A 3 -14.30 -65.06 -3.03
C ASP A 3 -13.36 -64.76 -1.82
N THR A 4 -13.53 -63.72 -0.99
CA THR A 4 -14.52 -63.48 0.09
C THR A 4 -14.27 -64.26 1.40
N SER A 5 -14.00 -63.50 2.48
CA SER A 5 -14.17 -63.80 3.93
C SER A 5 -13.38 -64.91 4.65
N TYR A 6 -12.94 -64.63 5.89
CA TYR A 6 -13.38 -65.24 7.18
C TYR A 6 -12.47 -64.77 8.34
N ALA A 7 -12.84 -64.73 9.63
CA ALA A 7 -14.13 -64.86 10.37
C ALA A 7 -14.19 -63.72 11.44
N THR A 8 -14.60 -63.75 12.73
CA THR A 8 -15.21 -64.63 13.78
C THR A 8 -15.47 -63.68 15.00
N LEU A 9 -16.34 -63.87 16.01
CA LEU A 9 -17.53 -64.70 16.31
C LEU A 9 -18.24 -64.07 17.56
N GLY A 10 -19.52 -64.39 17.86
CA GLY A 10 -20.21 -64.05 19.13
C GLY A 10 -21.66 -63.54 18.92
N VAL A 11 -22.80 -64.22 19.23
CA VAL A 11 -23.26 -65.12 20.33
C VAL A 11 -23.76 -64.35 21.57
N THR A 12 -25.00 -64.46 22.10
CA THR A 12 -26.31 -65.04 21.66
C THR A 12 -27.48 -64.48 22.53
N ASP A 13 -28.72 -64.60 22.03
CA ASP A 13 -30.03 -64.75 22.77
C ASP A 13 -30.59 -63.68 23.73
N GLY A 14 -31.94 -63.67 23.88
CA GLY A 14 -32.64 -63.07 25.03
C GLY A 14 -33.94 -62.26 24.78
N LYS A 15 -35.12 -62.91 24.81
CA LYS A 15 -36.49 -62.34 25.02
C LYS A 15 -37.23 -63.27 26.02
N PRO A 16 -38.42 -62.97 26.64
CA PRO A 16 -39.46 -61.98 26.26
C PRO A 16 -40.26 -61.29 27.42
N ARG A 17 -41.35 -60.56 27.04
CA ARG A 17 -42.61 -60.26 27.81
C ARG A 17 -42.58 -59.16 28.91
N ALA A 18 -43.67 -58.44 29.25
CA ALA A 18 -45.09 -58.42 28.76
C ALA A 18 -45.86 -57.09 29.08
N ARG A 19 -47.09 -56.96 28.51
CA ARG A 19 -48.22 -56.00 28.80
C ARG A 19 -48.03 -54.52 28.38
N GLY A 20 -49.03 -53.78 27.88
CA GLY A 20 -50.24 -54.17 27.11
C GLY A 20 -51.64 -53.72 27.62
N THR A 21 -52.25 -52.72 26.97
CA THR A 21 -53.71 -52.39 26.83
C THR A 21 -53.81 -51.22 25.81
N GLN A 22 -54.51 -51.25 24.66
CA GLN A 22 -55.91 -51.54 24.26
C GLN A 22 -56.86 -50.32 24.19
N LYS A 23 -57.24 -49.91 22.96
CA LYS A 23 -58.62 -49.69 22.41
C LYS A 23 -58.62 -48.70 21.21
N PHE A 24 -59.50 -48.74 20.20
CA PHE A 24 -60.22 -49.84 19.48
C PHE A 24 -61.02 -49.21 18.30
N THR A 25 -60.95 -49.75 17.06
CA THR A 25 -61.89 -49.57 15.90
C THR A 25 -62.19 -48.14 15.36
N SER A 26 -62.53 -47.89 14.09
CA SER A 26 -62.65 -48.63 12.80
C SER A 26 -62.39 -47.61 11.64
N ARG A 27 -62.58 -47.80 10.32
CA ARG A 27 -63.25 -48.79 9.43
C ARG A 27 -62.47 -48.85 8.07
N GLU A 28 -62.79 -49.81 7.20
CA GLU A 28 -62.52 -49.81 5.74
C GLU A 28 -62.94 -48.51 5.00
N ASP A 29 -62.19 -48.12 3.96
CA ASP A 29 -62.53 -48.39 2.54
C ASP A 29 -61.27 -48.20 1.65
N ASP A 30 -61.26 -48.75 0.44
CA ASP A 30 -60.12 -48.77 -0.50
C ASP A 30 -60.05 -47.51 -1.40
N ASP A 31 -58.85 -47.13 -1.85
CA ASP A 31 -58.57 -46.75 -3.26
C ASP A 31 -57.05 -46.58 -3.54
N GLU A 32 -56.68 -46.56 -4.83
CA GLU A 32 -55.28 -46.67 -5.32
C GLU A 32 -54.43 -45.38 -5.18
N ALA A 33 -53.13 -45.51 -4.86
CA ALA A 33 -52.03 -44.82 -5.56
C ALA A 33 -50.62 -45.23 -5.07
N CYS A 34 -49.62 -44.94 -5.90
CA CYS A 34 -48.18 -45.20 -5.78
C CYS A 34 -47.51 -44.96 -4.40
N GLY A 35 -46.49 -45.79 -4.12
CA GLY A 35 -45.67 -45.68 -2.91
C GLY A 35 -44.74 -44.47 -2.88
N LEU A 36 -44.54 -43.94 -1.66
CA LEU A 36 -43.54 -42.92 -1.32
C LEU A 36 -42.75 -43.41 -0.10
N ASP A 37 -41.43 -43.53 -0.23
CA ASP A 37 -40.56 -43.90 0.89
C ASP A 37 -40.55 -42.83 1.99
N GLU A 38 -40.45 -43.27 3.25
CA GLU A 38 -40.44 -42.36 4.41
C GLU A 38 -39.18 -41.47 4.42
N ILE A 39 -39.37 -40.16 4.26
CA ILE A 39 -38.29 -39.18 4.38
C ILE A 39 -37.77 -39.16 5.83
N PRO A 40 -36.47 -39.43 6.08
CA PRO A 40 -35.93 -39.39 7.43
C PRO A 40 -36.08 -38.01 8.08
N ARG A 41 -36.50 -37.97 9.35
CA ARG A 41 -36.61 -36.72 10.10
C ARG A 41 -35.20 -36.12 10.28
N PRO A 42 -34.99 -34.82 10.00
CA PRO A 42 -33.66 -34.22 10.11
C PRO A 42 -33.18 -34.21 11.57
N GLU A 43 -31.92 -34.62 11.77
CA GLU A 43 -31.26 -34.55 13.06
C GLU A 43 -31.19 -33.09 13.57
N HIS A 44 -31.26 -32.91 14.88
CA HIS A 44 -31.11 -31.59 15.49
C HIS A 44 -29.66 -31.11 15.37
N VAL A 45 -29.39 -30.26 14.37
CA VAL A 45 -28.07 -29.67 14.14
C VAL A 45 -27.61 -28.92 15.39
N HIS A 46 -26.55 -29.41 16.05
CA HIS A 46 -25.95 -28.73 17.19
C HIS A 46 -25.25 -27.44 16.74
N ILE A 47 -25.93 -26.31 16.96
CA ILE A 47 -25.44 -24.97 16.61
C ILE A 47 -24.25 -24.61 17.53
N PRO A 48 -23.07 -24.25 16.98
CA PRO A 48 -21.95 -23.79 17.79
C PRO A 48 -22.29 -22.49 18.54
N MET A 49 -21.89 -22.40 19.82
CA MET A 49 -22.23 -21.28 20.72
C MET A 49 -21.74 -19.89 20.25
N ASN A 50 -20.84 -19.84 19.26
CA ASN A 50 -20.30 -18.60 18.69
C ASN A 50 -21.08 -18.06 17.48
N LEU A 51 -22.22 -18.66 17.11
CA LEU A 51 -23.02 -18.17 15.99
C LEU A 51 -23.70 -16.83 16.34
N LYS A 52 -23.53 -15.80 15.48
CA LYS A 52 -24.09 -14.46 15.73
C LYS A 52 -25.62 -14.51 15.82
N ARG A 53 -26.18 -13.74 16.77
CA ARG A 53 -27.62 -13.68 17.07
C ARG A 53 -28.41 -13.10 15.88
N GLY A 54 -28.84 -13.98 14.97
CA GLY A 54 -29.54 -13.62 13.73
C GLY A 54 -29.25 -14.54 12.55
N THR A 55 -28.12 -15.29 12.56
CA THR A 55 -27.67 -16.13 11.44
C THR A 55 -28.65 -17.24 11.04
N LEU A 56 -29.58 -17.62 11.94
CA LEU A 56 -30.63 -18.63 11.69
C LEU A 56 -32.05 -18.04 11.71
N GLN A 57 -32.22 -16.72 11.54
CA GLN A 57 -33.54 -16.17 11.26
C GLN A 57 -33.97 -16.54 9.84
N THR A 58 -34.86 -17.53 9.75
CA THR A 58 -35.62 -17.89 8.54
C THR A 58 -36.59 -16.76 8.17
N HIS A 59 -36.06 -15.67 7.62
CA HIS A 59 -36.87 -14.60 7.05
C HIS A 59 -37.74 -15.17 5.94
N SER A 60 -39.06 -15.20 6.17
CA SER A 60 -40.03 -15.71 5.21
C SER A 60 -39.80 -15.07 3.84
N LEU A 61 -39.45 -15.91 2.87
CA LEU A 61 -38.95 -15.49 1.57
C LEU A 61 -40.10 -15.04 0.67
N THR A 62 -40.64 -13.86 0.95
CA THR A 62 -41.54 -13.13 0.04
C THR A 62 -40.87 -13.06 -1.34
N VAL A 63 -41.46 -13.77 -2.31
CA VAL A 63 -40.85 -14.05 -3.61
C VAL A 63 -40.65 -12.73 -4.37
N ILE A 64 -39.41 -12.26 -4.41
CA ILE A 64 -39.01 -11.23 -5.36
C ILE A 64 -38.61 -11.98 -6.63
N PRO A 65 -39.34 -11.85 -7.75
CA PRO A 65 -38.89 -12.41 -9.01
C PRO A 65 -37.53 -11.80 -9.35
N CYS A 66 -36.49 -12.64 -9.39
CA CYS A 66 -35.14 -12.25 -9.76
C CYS A 66 -35.04 -12.39 -11.28
N THR A 67 -35.67 -11.47 -12.01
CA THR A 67 -35.84 -11.52 -13.47
C THR A 67 -34.96 -10.47 -14.18
N LYS A 68 -34.65 -10.73 -15.46
CA LYS A 68 -34.08 -9.73 -16.39
C LYS A 68 -35.16 -8.96 -17.15
N GLU A 69 -36.42 -9.23 -16.85
CA GLU A 69 -37.59 -8.58 -17.45
C GLU A 69 -37.60 -7.10 -17.08
N ARG A 70 -37.59 -6.23 -18.10
CA ARG A 70 -37.45 -4.79 -17.91
C ARG A 70 -38.72 -4.18 -17.32
N ARG A 71 -38.60 -3.51 -16.18
CA ARG A 71 -39.66 -2.68 -15.61
C ARG A 71 -39.60 -1.27 -16.23
N PRO A 72 -40.65 -0.82 -16.95
CA PRO A 72 -40.62 0.50 -17.59
C PRO A 72 -40.60 1.65 -16.57
N ASP A 73 -41.25 1.46 -15.41
CA ASP A 73 -41.60 2.55 -14.49
C ASP A 73 -40.57 2.87 -13.40
N ILE A 74 -39.36 2.29 -13.43
CA ILE A 74 -38.37 2.62 -12.38
C ILE A 74 -37.84 4.06 -12.57
N HIS A 75 -38.18 4.93 -11.63
CA HIS A 75 -37.70 6.31 -11.60
C HIS A 75 -36.28 6.38 -11.03
N TYR A 76 -35.34 6.90 -11.83
CA TYR A 76 -33.93 7.06 -11.49
C TYR A 76 -33.41 8.40 -11.99
N GLY A 77 -32.42 8.95 -11.30
CA GLY A 77 -31.54 10.00 -11.85
C GLY A 77 -30.21 9.39 -12.28
N ILE A 78 -29.54 10.05 -13.22
CA ILE A 78 -28.18 9.72 -13.66
C ILE A 78 -27.39 11.01 -13.91
N LEU A 79 -26.12 11.01 -13.50
CA LEU A 79 -25.12 12.02 -13.77
C LEU A 79 -23.87 11.30 -14.31
N THR A 80 -23.39 11.69 -15.49
CA THR A 80 -22.19 11.14 -16.09
C THR A 80 -20.99 12.08 -15.97
N GLY A 81 -19.79 11.51 -15.91
CA GLY A 81 -18.54 12.21 -16.25
C GLY A 81 -18.38 12.37 -17.76
N SER A 82 -17.23 12.85 -18.21
CA SER A 82 -16.84 12.94 -19.62
C SER A 82 -16.33 11.61 -20.17
N PHE A 83 -15.63 10.81 -19.35
CA PHE A 83 -14.94 9.56 -19.74
C PHE A 83 -15.26 8.39 -18.78
N ASN A 84 -14.63 7.23 -18.98
CA ASN A 84 -14.76 6.04 -18.12
C ASN A 84 -13.38 5.38 -17.83
N MET A 85 -13.33 4.36 -16.97
CA MET A 85 -12.09 3.70 -16.53
C MET A 85 -11.24 3.00 -17.63
N TYR A 86 -11.83 2.75 -18.80
CA TYR A 86 -11.20 2.15 -19.98
C TYR A 86 -10.61 3.18 -20.96
N ASP A 87 -10.71 4.48 -20.64
CA ASP A 87 -10.20 5.56 -21.49
C ASP A 87 -8.69 5.42 -21.80
N ASN A 88 -8.28 5.84 -23.00
CA ASN A 88 -6.90 5.78 -23.47
C ASN A 88 -5.91 6.66 -22.69
N LYS A 89 -6.39 7.61 -21.88
CA LYS A 89 -5.57 8.38 -20.94
C LYS A 89 -4.89 7.52 -19.88
N TYR A 90 -5.47 6.35 -19.53
CA TYR A 90 -4.95 5.48 -18.48
C TYR A 90 -3.89 4.52 -19.01
N GLY A 91 -2.79 4.40 -18.27
CA GLY A 91 -1.70 3.50 -18.62
C GLY A 91 -2.09 2.02 -18.50
N GLN A 92 -1.40 1.15 -19.25
CA GLN A 92 -1.65 -0.30 -19.26
C GLN A 92 -1.54 -0.97 -17.87
N ARG A 93 -0.87 -0.32 -16.89
CA ARG A 93 -0.78 -0.80 -15.50
C ARG A 93 -2.10 -0.64 -14.71
N SER A 94 -2.96 0.33 -15.05
CA SER A 94 -4.22 0.61 -14.32
C SER A 94 -5.49 0.41 -15.15
N ARG A 95 -5.47 0.78 -16.44
CA ARG A 95 -6.64 0.81 -17.33
C ARG A 95 -7.43 -0.50 -17.31
N GLY A 96 -8.72 -0.41 -17.00
CA GLY A 96 -9.63 -1.57 -16.93
C GLY A 96 -9.59 -2.36 -15.61
N ARG A 97 -8.67 -2.04 -14.69
CA ARG A 97 -8.52 -2.74 -13.38
C ARG A 97 -8.93 -1.87 -12.19
N GLN A 98 -8.87 -0.55 -12.33
CA GLN A 98 -9.01 0.41 -11.25
C GLN A 98 -10.45 0.69 -10.75
N ALA A 99 -11.44 -0.12 -11.18
CA ALA A 99 -12.85 0.04 -10.82
C ALA A 99 -13.10 0.02 -9.30
N LEU A 100 -12.38 -0.84 -8.57
CA LEU A 100 -12.57 -1.04 -7.14
C LEU A 100 -12.11 0.17 -6.31
N THR A 101 -10.98 0.80 -6.69
CA THR A 101 -10.50 2.03 -6.03
C THR A 101 -11.35 3.23 -6.40
N MET A 102 -11.75 3.39 -7.66
CA MET A 102 -12.73 4.42 -8.06
C MET A 102 -14.05 4.26 -7.28
N SER A 103 -14.55 3.03 -7.12
CA SER A 103 -15.78 2.73 -6.37
C SER A 103 -15.66 3.06 -4.88
N VAL A 104 -14.59 2.63 -4.20
CA VAL A 104 -14.40 2.96 -2.78
C VAL A 104 -14.16 4.47 -2.60
N MET A 105 -13.44 5.13 -3.51
CA MET A 105 -13.23 6.58 -3.49
C MET A 105 -14.54 7.36 -3.70
N ALA A 106 -15.44 6.90 -4.58
CA ALA A 106 -16.76 7.53 -4.77
C ALA A 106 -17.56 7.59 -3.47
N TYR A 107 -17.59 6.49 -2.71
CA TYR A 107 -18.24 6.49 -1.40
C TYR A 107 -17.53 7.39 -0.37
N CYS A 108 -16.20 7.55 -0.47
CA CYS A 108 -15.47 8.49 0.38
C CYS A 108 -15.76 9.95 0.03
N LEU A 109 -15.88 10.29 -1.25
CA LEU A 109 -16.24 11.63 -1.71
C LEU A 109 -17.64 12.04 -1.23
N ALA A 110 -18.54 11.08 -1.03
CA ALA A 110 -19.88 11.32 -0.46
C ALA A 110 -19.86 11.84 1.00
N PHE A 111 -18.73 11.73 1.72
CA PHE A 111 -18.53 12.38 3.04
C PHE A 111 -18.01 13.83 2.92
N HIS A 112 -17.46 14.23 1.78
CA HIS A 112 -17.06 15.61 1.50
C HIS A 112 -18.19 16.43 0.89
N TYR A 113 -18.83 15.88 -0.13
CA TYR A 113 -19.89 16.54 -0.89
C TYR A 113 -21.07 15.57 -1.02
N HIS A 114 -22.26 16.04 -0.65
CA HIS A 114 -23.48 15.25 -0.80
C HIS A 114 -23.66 14.88 -2.29
N PRO A 115 -24.09 13.66 -2.68
CA PRO A 115 -24.09 13.25 -4.08
C PRO A 115 -24.98 14.09 -5.03
N LYS A 116 -25.87 14.93 -4.49
CA LYS A 116 -26.64 15.95 -5.23
C LYS A 116 -25.83 17.20 -5.63
N GLN A 117 -24.65 17.40 -5.04
CA GLN A 117 -23.71 18.49 -5.32
C GLN A 117 -22.62 18.07 -6.33
N TRP A 118 -22.64 16.81 -6.78
CA TRP A 118 -21.67 16.30 -7.73
C TRP A 118 -21.95 16.86 -9.13
N THR A 119 -20.88 17.11 -9.88
CA THR A 119 -20.92 17.58 -11.26
C THR A 119 -20.17 16.60 -12.17
N MET A 120 -20.33 16.72 -13.49
CA MET A 120 -19.56 15.95 -14.48
C MET A 120 -18.05 16.01 -14.20
N LYS A 121 -17.52 17.22 -13.99
CA LYS A 121 -16.11 17.46 -13.67
C LYS A 121 -15.69 16.88 -12.32
N LEU A 122 -16.60 16.80 -11.34
CA LEU A 122 -16.32 16.11 -10.07
C LEU A 122 -16.26 14.58 -10.24
N ILE A 123 -17.09 13.99 -11.11
CA ILE A 123 -16.97 12.58 -11.48
C ILE A 123 -15.63 12.34 -12.21
N ASP A 124 -15.25 13.19 -13.16
CA ASP A 124 -13.99 13.08 -13.88
C ASP A 124 -12.78 13.15 -12.93
N ASN A 125 -12.78 14.12 -12.00
CA ASN A 125 -11.77 14.25 -10.96
C ASN A 125 -11.73 13.03 -10.01
N LEU A 126 -12.88 12.44 -9.67
CA LEU A 126 -13.00 11.21 -8.86
C LEU A 126 -12.41 10.00 -9.60
N VAL A 127 -12.68 9.87 -10.90
CA VAL A 127 -12.18 8.78 -11.74
C VAL A 127 -10.65 8.89 -11.85
N ASP A 128 -10.11 10.08 -12.13
CA ASP A 128 -8.66 10.31 -12.14
C ASP A 128 -7.99 10.09 -10.78
N ALA A 129 -8.56 10.62 -9.69
CA ALA A 129 -8.04 10.38 -8.34
C ALA A 129 -8.11 8.88 -7.95
N GLY A 130 -9.11 8.14 -8.44
CA GLY A 130 -9.26 6.70 -8.23
C GLY A 130 -8.24 5.85 -9.01
N ASP A 131 -7.73 6.34 -10.14
CA ASP A 131 -6.61 5.76 -10.88
C ASP A 131 -5.26 6.06 -10.20
N VAL A 132 -5.04 7.30 -9.74
CA VAL A 132 -3.87 7.67 -8.93
C VAL A 132 -3.80 6.83 -7.66
N TRP A 133 -4.93 6.65 -6.95
CA TRP A 133 -4.98 5.81 -5.75
C TRP A 133 -4.84 4.31 -6.06
N TYR A 134 -5.29 3.85 -7.24
CA TYR A 134 -4.98 2.50 -7.72
C TYR A 134 -3.48 2.29 -7.86
N MET A 135 -2.78 3.18 -8.55
CA MET A 135 -1.33 3.10 -8.75
C MET A 135 -0.58 3.15 -7.41
N GLN A 136 -0.97 4.06 -6.50
CA GLN A 136 -0.41 4.10 -5.13
C GLN A 136 -0.63 2.80 -4.34
N CYS A 137 -1.75 2.10 -4.54
CA CYS A 137 -2.00 0.81 -3.89
C CYS A 137 -1.23 -0.33 -4.59
N LEU A 138 -1.12 -0.30 -5.92
CA LEU A 138 -0.36 -1.25 -6.73
C LEU A 138 1.13 -1.21 -6.39
N ASP A 139 1.73 -0.02 -6.29
CA ASP A 139 3.15 0.11 -5.91
C ASP A 139 3.39 -0.23 -4.41
N LYS A 140 2.32 -0.33 -3.60
CA LYS A 140 2.31 -0.91 -2.23
C LYS A 140 2.01 -2.42 -2.19
N VAL A 141 1.86 -3.08 -3.34
CA VAL A 141 1.90 -4.54 -3.51
C VAL A 141 3.32 -4.90 -3.97
N HIS A 142 4.12 -5.47 -3.06
CA HIS A 142 5.43 -5.99 -3.44
C HIS A 142 5.29 -7.12 -4.45
N ASP A 143 6.14 -7.10 -5.49
CA ASP A 143 6.03 -7.95 -6.67
C ASP A 143 6.26 -9.44 -6.34
N HIS A 144 5.15 -10.10 -5.98
CA HIS A 144 5.00 -11.53 -5.76
C HIS A 144 3.77 -11.96 -6.56
N SER A 145 3.96 -12.89 -7.51
CA SER A 145 3.16 -13.02 -8.74
C SER A 145 1.71 -13.54 -8.58
N ALA A 146 1.09 -13.42 -7.40
CA ALA A 146 -0.10 -14.16 -6.99
C ALA A 146 -1.35 -13.29 -6.68
N VAL A 147 -1.37 -12.01 -7.09
CA VAL A 147 -2.50 -11.08 -6.80
C VAL A 147 -3.38 -10.76 -8.02
N GLN A 148 -3.37 -11.62 -9.03
CA GLN A 148 -4.35 -11.54 -10.13
C GLN A 148 -5.73 -12.00 -9.63
N GLY A 149 -6.65 -11.05 -9.41
CA GLY A 149 -7.98 -11.37 -8.89
C GLY A 149 -8.93 -10.18 -8.86
N ILE A 150 -10.16 -10.43 -8.38
CA ILE A 150 -11.24 -9.42 -8.30
C ILE A 150 -10.85 -8.22 -7.41
N CYS A 151 -9.90 -8.42 -6.49
CA CYS A 151 -9.44 -7.46 -5.47
C CYS A 151 -7.91 -7.23 -5.53
N GLU A 152 -7.34 -7.05 -6.74
CA GLU A 152 -5.90 -6.90 -7.02
C GLU A 152 -5.14 -5.94 -6.07
N VAL A 153 -5.74 -4.80 -5.73
CA VAL A 153 -5.11 -3.78 -4.86
C VAL A 153 -5.79 -3.62 -3.49
N LEU A 154 -7.12 -3.52 -3.42
CA LEU A 154 -7.87 -3.38 -2.16
C LEU A 154 -8.35 -4.75 -1.67
N HIS A 155 -7.66 -5.31 -0.69
CA HIS A 155 -7.96 -6.62 -0.12
C HIS A 155 -9.05 -6.52 0.97
N PHE A 156 -9.87 -7.56 1.12
CA PHE A 156 -10.79 -7.70 2.25
C PHE A 156 -10.05 -7.68 3.60
N GLY A 157 -10.72 -7.17 4.63
CA GLY A 157 -10.23 -7.14 6.02
C GLY A 157 -9.10 -6.13 6.29
N LYS A 158 -8.40 -5.67 5.26
CA LYS A 158 -7.26 -4.74 5.40
C LYS A 158 -7.74 -3.29 5.39
N LYS A 159 -7.41 -2.55 6.44
CA LYS A 159 -7.58 -1.10 6.47
C LYS A 159 -6.66 -0.47 5.42
N GLN A 160 -7.19 0.40 4.58
CA GLN A 160 -6.42 1.21 3.65
C GLN A 160 -6.58 2.68 4.01
N ILE A 161 -5.58 3.48 3.65
CA ILE A 161 -5.58 4.93 3.85
C ILE A 161 -5.65 5.58 2.46
N LEU A 162 -6.42 6.66 2.38
CA LEU A 162 -6.39 7.61 1.28
C LEU A 162 -6.38 9.03 1.85
N VAL A 163 -5.81 9.97 1.10
CA VAL A 163 -6.10 11.39 1.28
C VAL A 163 -7.18 11.75 0.25
N LEU A 164 -8.08 12.67 0.59
CA LEU A 164 -9.04 13.25 -0.34
C LEU A 164 -9.35 14.67 0.13
N ASN A 165 -9.21 15.67 -0.74
CA ASN A 165 -9.51 17.08 -0.45
C ASN A 165 -8.90 17.61 0.87
N GLY A 166 -7.66 17.22 1.16
CA GLY A 166 -6.96 17.62 2.39
C GLY A 166 -7.46 16.96 3.68
N LYS A 167 -8.32 15.94 3.59
CA LYS A 167 -8.67 15.05 4.70
C LYS A 167 -8.00 13.68 4.51
N ARG A 168 -7.49 13.10 5.59
CA ARG A 168 -6.98 11.72 5.66
C ARG A 168 -8.14 10.81 6.06
N MET A 169 -8.44 9.81 5.25
CA MET A 169 -9.54 8.88 5.46
C MET A 169 -9.02 7.45 5.63
N GLN A 170 -9.43 6.79 6.72
CA GLN A 170 -9.19 5.37 6.94
C GLN A 170 -10.42 4.62 6.44
N VAL A 171 -10.21 3.75 5.45
CA VAL A 171 -11.28 2.97 4.81
C VAL A 171 -11.06 1.49 5.04
N LEU A 172 -12.14 0.75 5.22
CA LEU A 172 -12.12 -0.69 5.34
C LEU A 172 -13.12 -1.30 4.37
N LEU A 173 -12.59 -2.05 3.39
CA LEU A 173 -13.34 -3.05 2.66
C LEU A 173 -13.45 -4.27 3.58
N CYS A 174 -14.62 -4.46 4.19
CA CYS A 174 -14.85 -5.55 5.13
C CYS A 174 -14.86 -6.91 4.39
N GLU A 175 -14.78 -8.00 5.15
CA GLU A 175 -15.05 -9.34 4.61
C GLU A 175 -16.46 -9.42 3.97
N PRO A 176 -16.67 -10.33 3.00
CA PRO A 176 -17.98 -10.57 2.41
C PRO A 176 -19.08 -10.90 3.44
N ASP A 177 -20.12 -10.06 3.50
CA ASP A 177 -21.31 -10.33 4.32
C ASP A 177 -22.31 -11.23 3.57
N ILE A 178 -22.40 -11.08 2.23
CA ILE A 178 -23.24 -11.92 1.37
C ILE A 178 -22.42 -12.42 0.18
N VAL A 179 -22.50 -13.73 -0.08
CA VAL A 179 -21.99 -14.41 -1.27
C VAL A 179 -23.14 -15.23 -1.86
N GLY A 180 -23.27 -15.26 -3.18
CA GLY A 180 -24.38 -15.93 -3.85
C GLY A 180 -24.22 -16.04 -5.36
N TYR A 181 -25.26 -16.48 -6.05
CA TYR A 181 -25.34 -16.56 -7.52
C TYR A 181 -26.50 -15.69 -7.99
N THR A 182 -26.24 -14.78 -8.93
CA THR A 182 -27.11 -13.61 -9.19
C THR A 182 -28.57 -13.94 -9.47
N MET A 183 -28.87 -15.05 -10.16
CA MET A 183 -30.21 -15.47 -10.57
C MET A 183 -30.69 -16.75 -9.87
N SER A 184 -30.02 -17.19 -8.80
CA SER A 184 -30.30 -18.49 -8.17
C SER A 184 -31.76 -18.67 -7.73
N LEU A 185 -32.33 -19.83 -8.07
CA LEU A 185 -33.65 -20.27 -7.64
C LEU A 185 -33.62 -21.05 -6.32
N ASP A 186 -32.43 -21.44 -5.85
CA ASP A 186 -32.24 -22.22 -4.63
C ASP A 186 -32.59 -21.39 -3.38
N PRO A 187 -33.52 -21.84 -2.50
CA PRO A 187 -33.86 -21.12 -1.27
C PRO A 187 -32.71 -21.04 -0.27
N THR A 188 -31.70 -21.90 -0.34
CA THR A 188 -30.51 -21.89 0.52
C THR A 188 -29.45 -20.88 0.07
N VAL A 189 -29.37 -20.60 -1.24
CA VAL A 189 -28.40 -19.67 -1.84
C VAL A 189 -29.00 -18.26 -1.97
N TYR A 190 -28.19 -17.22 -1.75
CA TYR A 190 -28.62 -15.85 -2.06
C TYR A 190 -28.62 -15.58 -3.56
N ASN A 191 -29.78 -15.23 -4.13
CA ASN A 191 -29.83 -14.47 -5.38
C ASN A 191 -29.67 -12.96 -5.14
N LEU A 192 -29.47 -12.18 -6.20
CA LEU A 192 -29.09 -10.77 -6.03
C LEU A 192 -30.19 -9.96 -5.33
N CYS A 193 -31.47 -10.18 -5.66
CA CYS A 193 -32.61 -9.54 -5.02
C CYS A 193 -32.68 -9.84 -3.52
N ARG A 194 -32.51 -11.10 -3.12
CA ARG A 194 -32.49 -11.51 -1.70
C ARG A 194 -31.25 -10.99 -0.98
N GLY A 195 -30.09 -11.11 -1.62
CA GLY A 195 -28.79 -10.70 -1.08
C GLY A 195 -28.72 -9.20 -0.81
N LEU A 196 -29.19 -8.35 -1.75
CA LEU A 196 -29.26 -6.91 -1.55
C LEU A 196 -30.21 -6.52 -0.40
N LYS A 197 -31.39 -7.16 -0.28
CA LYS A 197 -32.31 -6.91 0.84
C LYS A 197 -31.71 -7.32 2.19
N ALA A 198 -31.05 -8.48 2.27
CA ALA A 198 -30.36 -8.93 3.48
C ALA A 198 -29.20 -7.98 3.84
N PHE A 199 -28.38 -7.60 2.86
CA PHE A 199 -27.24 -6.71 3.05
C PHE A 199 -27.63 -5.32 3.56
N PHE A 200 -28.59 -4.65 2.93
CA PHE A 200 -29.03 -3.29 3.29
C PHE A 200 -30.01 -3.21 4.49
N LYS A 201 -30.23 -4.34 5.16
CA LYS A 201 -30.84 -4.41 6.50
C LYS A 201 -29.86 -3.92 7.58
N GLU A 202 -28.58 -4.30 7.46
CA GLU A 202 -27.56 -4.09 8.50
C GLU A 202 -26.42 -3.17 8.03
N ASN A 203 -26.14 -3.11 6.72
CA ASN A 203 -25.13 -2.21 6.13
C ASN A 203 -25.74 -0.96 5.48
N ARG A 204 -24.97 0.14 5.49
CA ARG A 204 -25.29 1.37 4.75
C ARG A 204 -24.63 1.46 3.38
N ALA A 205 -23.50 0.78 3.17
CA ALA A 205 -22.75 0.81 1.91
C ALA A 205 -21.95 -0.47 1.68
N GLY A 206 -21.76 -0.83 0.41
CA GLY A 206 -20.94 -1.96 0.01
C GLY A 206 -20.52 -1.91 -1.46
N VAL A 207 -19.46 -2.64 -1.79
CA VAL A 207 -19.11 -2.91 -3.19
C VAL A 207 -19.82 -4.19 -3.63
N LEU A 208 -20.50 -4.14 -4.77
CA LEU A 208 -20.87 -5.34 -5.52
C LEU A 208 -19.69 -5.75 -6.39
N LEU A 209 -19.22 -6.97 -6.17
CA LEU A 209 -18.09 -7.57 -6.88
C LEU A 209 -18.55 -8.81 -7.63
N THR A 210 -18.35 -8.78 -8.95
CA THR A 210 -18.56 -9.91 -9.88
C THR A 210 -17.39 -9.96 -10.88
N ARG A 211 -17.44 -10.85 -11.88
CA ARG A 211 -16.42 -10.89 -12.94
C ARG A 211 -16.40 -9.60 -13.78
N VAL A 212 -17.57 -9.03 -14.06
CA VAL A 212 -17.75 -7.91 -15.01
C VAL A 212 -18.12 -6.58 -14.35
N LEU A 213 -18.76 -6.57 -13.18
CA LEU A 213 -19.09 -5.35 -12.42
C LEU A 213 -18.28 -5.29 -11.13
N LYS A 214 -17.67 -4.13 -10.88
CA LYS A 214 -17.06 -3.76 -9.59
C LYS A 214 -17.50 -2.33 -9.30
N LEU A 215 -18.61 -2.19 -8.58
CA LEU A 215 -19.31 -0.91 -8.38
C LEU A 215 -19.72 -0.74 -6.92
N VAL A 216 -19.85 0.50 -6.44
CA VAL A 216 -20.30 0.78 -5.07
C VAL A 216 -21.78 1.14 -5.03
N ILE A 217 -22.47 0.69 -3.98
CA ILE A 217 -23.88 0.98 -3.71
C ILE A 217 -23.96 1.50 -2.26
N TRP A 218 -24.58 2.65 -2.04
CA TRP A 218 -24.81 3.18 -0.70
C TRP A 218 -26.22 3.76 -0.51
N LYS A 219 -26.68 3.69 0.73
CA LYS A 219 -28.02 4.08 1.18
C LYS A 219 -27.96 5.43 1.87
N ASP A 220 -28.57 6.44 1.26
CA ASP A 220 -28.91 7.71 1.91
C ASP A 220 -30.30 7.60 2.58
N ARG A 221 -30.72 8.66 3.29
CA ARG A 221 -32.00 8.78 4.00
C ARG A 221 -33.23 8.52 3.12
N VAL A 222 -33.16 8.85 1.82
CA VAL A 222 -34.34 8.85 0.91
C VAL A 222 -34.15 8.07 -0.39
N CYS A 223 -32.93 7.59 -0.69
CA CYS A 223 -32.59 6.89 -1.92
C CYS A 223 -31.33 6.04 -1.78
N TYR A 224 -31.11 5.16 -2.75
CA TYR A 224 -29.85 4.45 -2.94
C TYR A 224 -29.08 5.12 -4.09
N TYR A 225 -27.78 5.30 -3.87
CA TYR A 225 -26.82 5.73 -4.88
C TYR A 225 -26.02 4.54 -5.37
N ILE A 226 -25.75 4.50 -6.67
CA ILE A 226 -24.94 3.49 -7.36
C ILE A 226 -23.89 4.26 -8.16
N PHE A 227 -22.61 4.01 -7.94
CA PHE A 227 -21.55 4.58 -8.79
C PHE A 227 -20.84 3.46 -9.56
N ASP A 228 -20.85 3.58 -10.88
CA ASP A 228 -20.26 2.63 -11.82
C ASP A 228 -19.18 3.32 -12.69
N PRO A 229 -17.88 3.01 -12.47
CA PRO A 229 -16.79 3.58 -13.27
C PRO A 229 -16.61 2.94 -14.65
N ALA A 230 -17.28 1.81 -14.93
CA ALA A 230 -17.05 1.01 -16.13
C ALA A 230 -17.61 1.64 -17.42
N GLY A 231 -18.63 2.49 -17.31
CA GLY A 231 -19.28 3.14 -18.46
C GLY A 231 -20.77 2.80 -18.56
N ARG A 232 -21.61 3.84 -18.55
CA ARG A 232 -23.06 3.77 -18.74
C ARG A 232 -23.51 4.71 -19.86
N ASP A 233 -24.61 4.37 -20.52
CA ASP A 233 -25.35 5.31 -21.38
C ASP A 233 -26.30 6.21 -20.56
N SER A 234 -26.93 7.18 -21.22
CA SER A 234 -27.92 8.08 -20.61
C SER A 234 -29.21 7.39 -20.13
N ARG A 235 -29.37 6.09 -20.38
CA ARG A 235 -30.48 5.23 -19.95
C ARG A 235 -30.07 4.23 -18.86
N ALA A 236 -28.89 4.41 -18.28
CA ALA A 236 -28.26 3.54 -17.28
C ALA A 236 -27.91 2.11 -17.76
N TYR A 237 -27.84 1.85 -19.07
CA TYR A 237 -27.34 0.58 -19.61
C TYR A 237 -25.81 0.53 -19.60
N SER A 238 -25.22 -0.63 -19.30
CA SER A 238 -23.76 -0.85 -19.43
C SER A 238 -23.29 -0.59 -20.87
N ASN A 239 -22.34 0.33 -21.03
CA ASN A 239 -21.68 0.65 -22.30
C ASN A 239 -20.22 1.00 -22.03
N PHE A 240 -19.35 0.00 -22.09
CA PHE A 240 -17.92 0.17 -21.73
C PHE A 240 -17.09 0.87 -22.81
N ALA A 241 -17.53 0.80 -24.07
CA ALA A 241 -16.81 1.39 -25.20
C ALA A 241 -17.08 2.90 -25.33
N ASN A 242 -18.35 3.30 -25.30
CA ASN A 242 -18.78 4.67 -25.60
C ASN A 242 -19.60 5.32 -24.47
N GLY A 243 -19.82 4.61 -23.35
CA GLY A 243 -20.49 5.16 -22.17
C GLY A 243 -19.52 5.83 -21.20
N GLN A 244 -20.06 6.53 -20.21
CA GLN A 244 -19.30 7.38 -19.28
C GLN A 244 -19.41 6.85 -17.85
N ALA A 245 -18.42 7.12 -17.00
CA ALA A 245 -18.53 6.81 -15.57
C ALA A 245 -19.73 7.55 -14.98
N ALA A 246 -20.56 6.85 -14.19
CA ALA A 246 -21.90 7.33 -13.86
C ALA A 246 -22.25 7.17 -12.38
N LEU A 247 -22.75 8.26 -11.80
CA LEU A 247 -23.53 8.23 -10.57
C LEU A 247 -25.01 8.10 -10.93
N MET A 248 -25.67 7.07 -10.41
CA MET A 248 -27.11 6.84 -10.54
C MET A 248 -27.76 6.91 -9.17
N ASN A 249 -29.01 7.39 -9.10
CA ASN A 249 -29.80 7.37 -7.86
C ASN A 249 -31.19 6.78 -8.08
N VAL A 250 -31.59 5.87 -7.21
CA VAL A 250 -32.85 5.11 -7.29
C VAL A 250 -33.58 5.10 -5.94
N LYS A 251 -34.91 4.94 -5.96
CA LYS A 251 -35.74 5.05 -4.75
C LYS A 251 -35.50 3.93 -3.73
N ASP A 252 -35.34 2.69 -4.19
CA ASP A 252 -35.41 1.51 -3.33
C ASP A 252 -34.49 0.35 -3.79
N VAL A 253 -34.41 -0.71 -2.97
CA VAL A 253 -33.55 -1.88 -3.22
C VAL A 253 -34.01 -2.70 -4.45
N VAL A 254 -35.30 -2.69 -4.78
CA VAL A 254 -35.80 -3.37 -6.01
C VAL A 254 -35.32 -2.60 -7.25
N SER A 255 -35.37 -1.28 -7.23
CA SER A 255 -34.79 -0.45 -8.30
C SER A 255 -33.27 -0.61 -8.41
N VAL A 256 -32.55 -0.83 -7.30
CA VAL A 256 -31.12 -1.20 -7.34
C VAL A 256 -30.94 -2.53 -8.09
N ALA A 257 -31.71 -3.57 -7.75
CA ALA A 257 -31.64 -4.86 -8.42
C ALA A 257 -31.97 -4.78 -9.93
N GLU A 258 -32.98 -3.98 -10.32
CA GLU A 258 -33.36 -3.74 -11.71
C GLU A 258 -32.19 -3.15 -12.55
N VAL A 259 -31.50 -2.11 -12.03
CA VAL A 259 -30.33 -1.52 -12.71
C VAL A 259 -29.20 -2.55 -12.88
N LEU A 260 -29.03 -3.43 -11.90
CA LEU A 260 -27.98 -4.45 -11.91
C LEU A 260 -28.32 -5.66 -12.81
N LEU A 261 -29.57 -6.10 -12.88
CA LEU A 261 -29.98 -7.30 -13.63
C LEU A 261 -30.48 -7.01 -15.05
N ALA A 262 -31.34 -6.01 -15.23
CA ALA A 262 -32.01 -5.72 -16.50
C ALA A 262 -31.29 -4.65 -17.33
N ARG A 263 -30.44 -3.82 -16.70
CA ARG A 263 -29.66 -2.76 -17.37
C ARG A 263 -28.14 -2.98 -17.36
N SER A 264 -27.64 -4.08 -16.81
CA SER A 264 -26.22 -4.42 -16.90
C SER A 264 -26.02 -5.74 -17.64
N ILE A 265 -24.81 -5.99 -18.15
CA ILE A 265 -24.43 -7.30 -18.74
C ILE A 265 -24.24 -8.40 -17.68
N LEU A 266 -25.09 -8.42 -16.65
CA LEU A 266 -24.98 -9.31 -15.51
C LEU A 266 -25.71 -10.61 -15.78
N GLU A 267 -24.97 -11.65 -16.17
CA GLU A 267 -25.49 -13.02 -16.32
C GLU A 267 -25.57 -13.74 -14.97
N ASP A 268 -26.06 -14.99 -14.95
CA ASP A 268 -26.02 -15.78 -13.72
C ASP A 268 -24.58 -16.19 -13.40
N GLN A 269 -24.05 -15.63 -12.32
CA GLN A 269 -22.67 -15.85 -11.89
C GLN A 269 -22.55 -15.60 -10.39
N LYS A 270 -21.44 -16.06 -9.82
CA LYS A 270 -21.10 -15.76 -8.43
C LYS A 270 -20.93 -14.25 -8.22
N PHE A 271 -21.63 -13.71 -7.23
CA PHE A 271 -21.45 -12.34 -6.75
C PHE A 271 -21.04 -12.30 -5.28
N VAL A 272 -20.46 -11.17 -4.90
CA VAL A 272 -20.00 -10.85 -3.55
C VAL A 272 -20.47 -9.44 -3.20
N LEU A 273 -21.11 -9.27 -2.04
CA LEU A 273 -21.39 -7.96 -1.44
C LEU A 273 -20.52 -7.81 -0.19
N ALA A 274 -19.56 -6.87 -0.26
CA ALA A 274 -18.62 -6.58 0.81
C ALA A 274 -18.88 -5.17 1.38
N PRO A 275 -19.10 -4.99 2.70
CA PRO A 275 -19.31 -3.69 3.30
C PRO A 275 -18.12 -2.73 3.12
N VAL A 276 -18.41 -1.47 2.81
CA VAL A 276 -17.41 -0.39 2.83
C VAL A 276 -17.67 0.51 4.02
N LYS A 277 -16.66 0.69 4.86
CA LYS A 277 -16.75 1.52 6.06
C LYS A 277 -15.62 2.56 6.03
N VAL A 278 -15.98 3.84 6.01
CA VAL A 278 -15.06 4.91 6.41
C VAL A 278 -14.99 4.84 7.93
N LEU A 279 -13.85 4.43 8.47
CA LEU A 279 -13.63 4.25 9.90
C LEU A 279 -13.25 5.56 10.58
N LYS A 280 -12.48 6.40 9.90
CA LYS A 280 -11.96 7.66 10.41
C LYS A 280 -11.78 8.67 9.28
N MET A 281 -12.02 9.93 9.58
CA MET A 281 -11.82 11.07 8.69
C MET A 281 -11.25 12.23 9.52
N ALA A 282 -10.01 12.60 9.26
CA ALA A 282 -9.28 13.65 9.97
C ALA A 282 -8.63 14.62 8.96
N ASP A 283 -8.07 15.73 9.40
CA ASP A 283 -7.33 16.64 8.52
C ASP A 283 -5.95 16.09 8.14
N GLU A 284 -5.45 16.37 6.94
CA GLU A 284 -4.08 16.00 6.52
C GLU A 284 -2.98 16.63 7.41
N LYS A 285 -3.37 17.56 8.30
CA LYS A 285 -2.49 18.26 9.25
C LYS A 285 -2.57 17.75 10.69
N SER A 286 -3.46 16.82 11.02
CA SER A 286 -3.56 16.27 12.38
C SER A 286 -2.63 15.06 12.53
N GLU A 287 -1.75 15.09 13.53
CA GLU A 287 -0.69 14.08 13.81
C GLU A 287 -1.21 12.70 14.27
N GLU A 288 -2.43 12.34 13.88
CA GLU A 288 -3.03 11.05 14.17
C GLU A 288 -2.49 9.99 13.19
N ASP A 289 -1.69 9.05 13.67
CA ASP A 289 -1.07 8.05 12.80
C ASP A 289 -2.07 6.97 12.33
N PHE A 290 -2.30 6.89 11.01
CA PHE A 290 -3.15 5.85 10.40
C PHE A 290 -2.33 4.65 9.88
N GLU A 291 -0.99 4.73 9.81
CA GLU A 291 -0.13 3.75 9.11
C GLU A 291 0.37 2.57 9.98
N SER A 292 -0.07 2.44 11.22
CA SER A 292 0.30 1.34 12.14
C SER A 292 -0.19 -0.06 11.71
N ASP A 293 -1.19 -0.15 10.83
CA ASP A 293 -2.11 -1.31 10.82
C ASP A 293 -1.93 -2.33 9.67
N LYS A 294 -0.93 -2.20 8.77
CA LYS A 294 -0.73 -3.17 7.67
C LYS A 294 0.14 -4.36 8.09
N GLU A 295 -0.43 -5.26 8.87
CA GLU A 295 0.27 -6.46 9.36
C GLU A 295 0.52 -7.53 8.27
N LEU A 296 1.72 -8.13 8.33
CA LEU A 296 2.03 -9.44 7.74
C LEU A 296 1.59 -10.55 8.71
N THR A 297 1.22 -11.72 8.20
CA THR A 297 0.84 -12.85 9.05
C THR A 297 2.03 -13.36 9.87
N GLN A 298 1.75 -13.95 11.03
CA GLN A 298 2.81 -14.45 11.92
C GLN A 298 3.63 -15.59 11.27
N ALA A 299 3.02 -16.41 10.41
CA ALA A 299 3.69 -17.46 9.66
C ALA A 299 4.67 -16.91 8.61
N GLU A 300 4.28 -15.88 7.85
CA GLU A 300 5.18 -15.20 6.89
C GLU A 300 6.35 -14.51 7.61
N LYS A 301 6.07 -13.83 8.73
CA LYS A 301 7.10 -13.21 9.59
C LYS A 301 8.09 -14.27 10.10
N ALA A 302 7.61 -15.44 10.52
CA ALA A 302 8.44 -16.53 11.01
C ALA A 302 9.33 -17.16 9.92
N MET A 303 8.78 -17.50 8.75
CA MET A 303 9.56 -18.11 7.64
C MET A 303 10.65 -17.20 7.07
N MET A 304 10.53 -15.88 7.23
CA MET A 304 11.56 -14.90 6.82
C MET A 304 12.40 -14.35 7.98
N GLY A 305 12.18 -14.84 9.21
CA GLY A 305 12.78 -14.34 10.44
C GLY A 305 14.18 -14.89 10.74
N TYR A 306 14.53 -14.92 12.03
CA TYR A 306 15.79 -15.49 12.50
C TYR A 306 15.79 -17.02 12.43
N ARG A 307 16.79 -17.57 11.74
CA ARG A 307 17.17 -18.99 11.78
C ARG A 307 18.25 -19.18 12.83
N ILE A 308 18.02 -20.08 13.78
CA ILE A 308 19.02 -20.46 14.79
C ILE A 308 20.18 -21.18 14.08
N LEU A 309 21.43 -20.81 14.38
CA LEU A 309 22.64 -21.49 13.92
C LEU A 309 23.23 -22.37 15.02
N ASN A 310 23.20 -21.89 16.26
CA ASN A 310 23.56 -22.62 17.49
C ASN A 310 22.93 -21.91 18.71
N GLU A 311 23.14 -22.46 19.90
CA GLU A 311 22.57 -21.97 21.16
C GLU A 311 22.87 -20.48 21.45
N ASN A 312 24.02 -19.99 21.00
CA ASN A 312 24.47 -18.61 21.25
C ASN A 312 24.24 -17.65 20.08
N CYS A 313 23.74 -18.14 18.93
CA CYS A 313 23.72 -17.37 17.67
C CYS A 313 22.55 -17.75 16.75
N ALA A 314 21.79 -16.74 16.31
CA ALA A 314 20.80 -16.85 15.24
C ALA A 314 21.04 -15.76 14.16
N ILE A 315 20.69 -16.07 12.91
CA ILE A 315 20.89 -15.19 11.75
C ILE A 315 19.59 -14.91 11.02
N VAL A 316 19.42 -13.67 10.55
CA VAL A 316 18.45 -13.33 9.51
C VAL A 316 19.19 -12.69 8.33
N ASN A 317 18.97 -13.20 7.12
CA ASN A 317 19.60 -12.69 5.90
C ASN A 317 18.63 -11.77 5.14
N ALA A 318 19.18 -10.75 4.49
CA ALA A 318 18.51 -9.93 3.49
C ALA A 318 18.31 -10.71 2.18
N ASN A 319 17.76 -10.07 1.15
CA ASN A 319 17.76 -10.55 -0.23
C ASN A 319 18.80 -9.86 -1.11
N MET A 320 19.38 -8.76 -0.63
CA MET A 320 20.43 -7.97 -1.29
C MET A 320 21.65 -7.78 -0.35
N HIS A 321 22.70 -7.14 -0.84
CA HIS A 321 23.92 -6.80 -0.09
C HIS A 321 24.48 -5.43 -0.56
N LEU A 322 25.47 -4.87 0.15
CA LEU A 322 26.06 -3.55 -0.10
C LEU A 322 26.56 -3.30 -1.54
N GLY A 323 26.89 -4.37 -2.27
CA GLY A 323 27.36 -4.37 -3.65
C GLY A 323 26.32 -4.78 -4.69
N ASP A 324 25.05 -4.90 -4.30
CA ASP A 324 23.95 -5.31 -5.19
C ASP A 324 23.79 -4.32 -6.36
N ARG A 325 23.34 -4.83 -7.52
CA ARG A 325 23.14 -4.04 -8.75
C ARG A 325 22.22 -2.84 -8.53
N CYS A 326 21.21 -2.94 -7.66
CA CYS A 326 20.27 -1.86 -7.35
C CYS A 326 20.88 -0.63 -6.63
N PHE A 327 22.17 -0.67 -6.27
CA PHE A 327 22.90 0.48 -5.70
C PHE A 327 23.87 1.16 -6.69
N GLU A 328 23.77 0.89 -7.99
CA GLU A 328 24.38 1.68 -9.08
C GLU A 328 25.84 2.10 -8.82
N GLU A 329 26.14 3.39 -8.63
CA GLU A 329 27.50 3.89 -8.35
C GLU A 329 27.83 3.97 -6.85
N ALA A 330 26.83 3.88 -5.97
CA ALA A 330 26.98 3.98 -4.52
C ALA A 330 27.54 2.69 -3.87
N LYS A 331 27.56 1.58 -4.61
CA LYS A 331 28.04 0.25 -4.16
C LYS A 331 29.31 0.33 -3.32
N PHE A 332 29.30 -0.38 -2.19
CA PHE A 332 30.37 -0.44 -1.18
C PHE A 332 30.71 0.86 -0.44
N ARG A 333 30.26 2.03 -0.90
CA ARG A 333 30.52 3.33 -0.23
C ARG A 333 29.44 3.71 0.80
N GLN A 334 28.28 3.06 0.76
CA GLN A 334 27.13 3.37 1.63
C GLN A 334 27.10 2.63 2.99
N ALA A 335 28.21 2.00 3.40
CA ALA A 335 28.29 1.14 4.59
C ALA A 335 28.00 1.89 5.92
N LEU A 336 28.59 3.07 6.09
CA LEU A 336 28.42 3.90 7.28
C LEU A 336 26.96 4.42 7.42
N PRO A 337 26.36 5.06 6.41
CA PRO A 337 24.93 5.40 6.43
C PRO A 337 23.99 4.21 6.68
N ILE A 338 24.28 3.04 6.10
CA ILE A 338 23.51 1.82 6.37
C ILE A 338 23.63 1.36 7.83
N SER A 339 24.83 1.40 8.41
CA SER A 339 25.07 1.04 9.82
C SER A 339 24.30 1.96 10.78
N ILE A 340 24.32 3.27 10.51
CA ILE A 340 23.55 4.27 11.26
C ILE A 340 22.04 4.03 11.14
N VAL A 341 21.54 3.76 9.93
CA VAL A 341 20.13 3.44 9.72
C VAL A 341 19.72 2.16 10.43
N ALA A 342 20.56 1.11 10.46
CA ALA A 342 20.26 -0.13 11.19
C ALA A 342 20.05 0.12 12.70
N MET A 343 21.00 0.79 13.36
CA MET A 343 20.90 1.10 14.80
C MET A 343 19.74 2.05 15.13
N THR A 344 19.41 2.98 14.23
CA THR A 344 18.25 3.85 14.40
C THR A 344 16.95 3.08 14.23
N TYR A 345 16.87 2.17 13.25
CA TYR A 345 15.72 1.32 13.02
C TYR A 345 15.47 0.35 14.18
N ALA A 346 16.50 -0.03 14.94
CA ALA A 346 16.37 -0.82 16.17
C ALA A 346 15.60 -0.09 17.29
N LYS A 347 15.48 1.25 17.21
CA LYS A 347 14.60 2.06 18.09
C LYS A 347 13.18 2.20 17.53
N ILE A 348 12.97 1.98 16.24
CA ILE A 348 11.65 2.00 15.58
C ILE A 348 10.95 0.63 15.69
N SER A 349 11.70 -0.46 15.53
CA SER A 349 11.18 -1.83 15.44
C SER A 349 12.13 -2.80 16.13
N PRO A 350 11.68 -3.60 17.13
CA PRO A 350 12.54 -4.50 17.89
C PRO A 350 13.35 -5.46 17.00
N PRO A 351 14.69 -5.50 17.10
CA PRO A 351 15.55 -6.32 16.25
C PRO A 351 15.23 -7.81 16.24
N ASN A 352 14.83 -8.40 17.37
CA ASN A 352 14.37 -9.79 17.45
C ASN A 352 13.10 -10.10 16.61
N THR A 353 12.40 -9.07 16.10
CA THR A 353 11.25 -9.21 15.20
C THR A 353 11.60 -8.94 13.73
N TRP A 354 12.88 -8.70 13.41
CA TRP A 354 13.32 -8.46 12.05
C TRP A 354 13.29 -9.75 11.21
N PHE A 355 12.97 -9.56 9.93
CA PHE A 355 12.85 -10.57 8.88
C PHE A 355 13.46 -10.01 7.59
N SER A 356 13.72 -10.81 6.57
CA SER A 356 14.51 -10.41 5.38
C SER A 356 14.09 -9.06 4.76
N LYS A 357 12.78 -8.79 4.64
CA LYS A 357 12.28 -7.52 4.06
C LYS A 357 12.58 -6.29 4.93
N THR A 358 12.75 -6.45 6.24
CA THR A 358 13.20 -5.39 7.15
C THR A 358 14.67 -5.05 6.89
N LEU A 359 15.53 -6.04 6.66
CA LEU A 359 16.92 -5.80 6.26
C LEU A 359 16.99 -5.13 4.87
N ASP A 360 16.21 -5.64 3.90
CA ASP A 360 16.08 -5.01 2.58
C ASP A 360 15.58 -3.55 2.64
N LYS A 361 14.80 -3.19 3.68
CA LYS A 361 14.35 -1.82 3.93
C LYS A 361 15.46 -0.97 4.55
N ILE A 362 16.20 -1.50 5.53
CA ILE A 362 17.36 -0.84 6.15
C ILE A 362 18.44 -0.52 5.10
N LEU A 363 18.77 -1.47 4.23
CA LEU A 363 19.77 -1.29 3.17
C LEU A 363 19.38 -0.18 2.19
N ARG A 364 18.12 -0.16 1.72
CA ARG A 364 17.61 0.91 0.84
C ARG A 364 17.57 2.27 1.52
N LEU A 365 17.16 2.34 2.79
CA LEU A 365 17.10 3.60 3.54
C LEU A 365 18.48 4.17 3.85
N GLY A 366 19.47 3.32 4.15
CA GLY A 366 20.86 3.75 4.29
C GLY A 366 21.51 4.17 2.97
N ASN A 367 21.17 3.51 1.86
CA ASN A 367 21.58 3.97 0.53
C ASN A 367 20.95 5.33 0.19
N LYS A 368 19.70 5.60 0.61
CA LYS A 368 19.10 6.94 0.49
C LYS A 368 19.88 7.96 1.34
N LEU A 369 20.15 7.65 2.61
CA LEU A 369 20.91 8.54 3.49
C LEU A 369 22.33 8.84 2.94
N TYR A 370 22.99 7.85 2.31
CA TYR A 370 24.22 8.07 1.57
C TYR A 370 24.05 9.11 0.45
N ILE A 371 23.05 8.92 -0.43
CA ILE A 371 22.78 9.86 -1.54
C ILE A 371 22.43 11.27 -1.01
N ASP A 372 21.59 11.36 0.03
CA ASP A 372 21.20 12.61 0.67
C ASP A 372 22.41 13.36 1.28
N CYS A 373 23.49 12.66 1.64
CA CYS A 373 24.73 13.23 2.19
C CYS A 373 25.82 13.48 1.11
N THR A 374 25.82 12.77 -0.03
CA THR A 374 26.80 13.00 -1.11
C THR A 374 26.50 14.30 -1.87
N HIS A 375 27.35 15.31 -1.73
CA HIS A 375 27.17 16.57 -2.44
C HIS A 375 27.64 16.48 -3.90
N PRO A 376 26.81 16.78 -4.92
CA PRO A 376 27.09 16.54 -6.35
C PRO A 376 28.10 17.52 -6.99
N LYS A 377 29.08 18.02 -6.22
CA LYS A 377 30.15 18.91 -6.69
C LYS A 377 31.56 18.50 -6.24
N VAL A 378 31.67 17.60 -5.26
CA VAL A 378 32.97 17.05 -4.82
C VAL A 378 32.73 15.59 -4.43
N MET A 379 33.46 14.65 -5.04
CA MET A 379 33.46 13.25 -4.59
C MET A 379 34.37 13.14 -3.35
N ILE A 380 33.79 13.38 -2.18
CA ILE A 380 34.40 13.07 -0.88
C ILE A 380 33.69 11.82 -0.36
N ASP A 381 34.46 10.81 0.07
CA ASP A 381 33.88 9.64 0.74
C ASP A 381 33.29 10.05 2.09
N ILE A 382 32.11 9.52 2.43
CA ILE A 382 31.37 9.93 3.62
C ILE A 382 32.05 9.39 4.88
N THR A 383 32.60 10.30 5.68
CA THR A 383 33.07 10.03 7.04
C THR A 383 31.94 10.28 8.06
N ILE A 384 32.19 9.92 9.32
CA ILE A 384 31.30 10.20 10.47
C ILE A 384 30.99 11.71 10.58
N ASP A 385 31.90 12.57 10.15
CA ASP A 385 31.79 14.04 10.25
C ASP A 385 30.87 14.64 9.17
N ASN A 386 30.52 13.86 8.15
CA ASN A 386 29.64 14.28 7.06
C ASN A 386 28.17 13.89 7.29
N ILE A 387 27.86 13.17 8.38
CA ILE A 387 26.50 12.76 8.73
C ILE A 387 25.79 13.90 9.48
N PRO A 388 24.61 14.37 9.06
CA PRO A 388 23.86 15.38 9.78
C PRO A 388 23.27 14.84 11.10
N ASN A 389 23.18 15.70 12.12
CA ASN A 389 22.59 15.35 13.42
C ASN A 389 21.07 15.07 13.37
N GLU A 390 20.39 15.43 12.27
CA GLU A 390 19.00 15.05 12.01
C GLU A 390 18.95 14.24 10.70
N ILE A 391 18.43 13.02 10.76
CA ILE A 391 18.34 12.09 9.61
C ILE A 391 16.89 11.64 9.39
N VAL A 392 16.51 11.40 8.14
CA VAL A 392 15.15 10.97 7.75
C VAL A 392 15.14 9.50 7.32
N ILE A 393 14.50 8.65 8.13
CA ILE A 393 14.41 7.20 7.93
C ILE A 393 12.97 6.81 7.60
N GLY A 394 12.65 6.82 6.31
CA GLY A 394 11.27 6.60 5.85
C GLY A 394 10.34 7.70 6.39
N PRO A 395 9.27 7.38 7.13
CA PRO A 395 8.38 8.36 7.72
C PRO A 395 8.85 8.84 9.11
N TYR A 396 10.15 8.83 9.43
CA TYR A 396 10.66 9.26 10.75
C TYR A 396 11.81 10.25 10.61
N ALA A 397 11.71 11.39 11.30
CA ALA A 397 12.83 12.28 11.59
C ALA A 397 13.48 11.81 12.89
N CYS A 398 14.79 11.58 12.86
CA CYS A 398 15.56 11.08 13.98
C CYS A 398 16.72 12.03 14.28
N GLU A 399 16.72 12.59 15.48
CA GLU A 399 17.85 13.36 16.01
C GLU A 399 18.86 12.38 16.60
N ILE A 400 20.10 12.42 16.14
CA ILE A 400 21.17 11.48 16.46
C ILE A 400 22.42 12.20 16.97
N ILE A 401 23.23 11.48 17.74
CA ILE A 401 24.58 11.91 18.13
C ILE A 401 25.55 10.74 18.03
N ILE A 402 26.75 11.03 17.52
CA ILE A 402 27.85 10.08 17.38
C ILE A 402 29.02 10.60 18.23
N TYR A 403 29.46 9.80 19.20
CA TYR A 403 30.67 10.08 19.97
C TYR A 403 31.82 9.26 19.39
N ARG A 404 32.82 9.94 18.83
CA ARG A 404 33.97 9.30 18.17
C ARG A 404 34.87 8.55 19.16
N GLU A 405 35.58 7.53 18.67
CA GLU A 405 36.70 6.85 19.35
C GLU A 405 36.45 6.51 20.83
N ARG A 406 35.27 5.96 21.18
CA ARG A 406 34.98 5.61 22.58
C ARG A 406 35.78 4.42 23.06
N VAL A 407 36.05 3.47 22.17
CA VAL A 407 37.00 2.37 22.35
C VAL A 407 37.89 2.32 21.10
N LYS A 408 39.18 2.02 21.27
CA LYS A 408 40.12 1.81 20.17
C LYS A 408 41.17 0.77 20.52
N GLY A 409 41.62 0.01 19.53
CA GLY A 409 42.56 -1.09 19.73
C GLY A 409 43.14 -1.64 18.44
N GLN A 410 43.70 -2.85 18.51
CA GLN A 410 44.25 -3.60 17.37
C GLN A 410 43.62 -4.99 17.33
N LEU A 411 42.99 -5.35 16.22
CA LEU A 411 42.00 -6.46 16.15
C LEU A 411 42.46 -7.77 16.84
N TYR A 412 43.71 -8.18 16.60
CA TYR A 412 44.27 -9.46 17.08
C TYR A 412 45.55 -9.28 17.90
N THR A 413 45.68 -8.15 18.62
CA THR A 413 46.86 -7.92 19.48
C THR A 413 46.89 -8.86 20.69
N THR A 414 48.07 -9.37 20.99
CA THR A 414 48.39 -10.13 22.22
C THR A 414 49.04 -9.26 23.30
N LYS A 415 49.21 -7.96 23.06
CA LYS A 415 49.80 -7.02 24.01
C LYS A 415 48.76 -6.56 25.02
N GLU A 416 48.96 -6.87 26.29
CA GLU A 416 48.05 -6.52 27.41
C GLU A 416 47.74 -5.02 27.52
N CYS A 417 48.64 -4.15 27.04
CA CYS A 417 48.46 -2.70 27.04
C CYS A 417 47.59 -2.16 25.88
N LEU A 418 47.03 -3.02 25.03
CA LEU A 418 46.16 -2.66 23.91
C LEU A 418 44.94 -3.57 23.84
N LEU A 419 43.77 -2.99 23.59
CA LEU A 419 42.54 -3.77 23.41
C LEU A 419 42.58 -4.57 22.10
N ASN A 420 42.13 -5.82 22.16
CA ASN A 420 41.79 -6.62 20.99
C ASN A 420 40.28 -6.54 20.73
N ILE A 421 39.79 -7.15 19.65
CA ILE A 421 38.36 -7.02 19.30
C ILE A 421 37.41 -7.61 20.36
N LYS A 422 37.84 -8.62 21.12
CA LYS A 422 37.06 -9.21 22.20
C LYS A 422 36.99 -8.28 23.41
N THR A 423 38.14 -7.90 23.96
CA THR A 423 38.18 -7.01 25.15
C THR A 423 37.62 -5.63 24.83
N GLY A 424 37.78 -5.12 23.61
CA GLY A 424 37.18 -3.87 23.17
C GLY A 424 35.66 -3.90 23.04
N LEU A 425 35.06 -5.03 22.60
CA LEU A 425 33.60 -5.18 22.59
C LEU A 425 33.05 -5.37 24.01
N GLU A 426 33.76 -6.10 24.87
CA GLU A 426 33.42 -6.25 26.30
C GLU A 426 33.45 -4.91 27.03
N GLU A 427 34.53 -4.13 26.89
CA GLU A 427 34.65 -2.77 27.44
C GLU A 427 33.54 -1.85 26.92
N PHE A 428 33.31 -1.84 25.60
CA PHE A 428 32.29 -0.99 24.97
C PHE A 428 30.88 -1.21 25.54
N PHE A 429 30.48 -2.48 25.73
CA PHE A 429 29.16 -2.84 26.28
C PHE A 429 29.10 -2.88 27.82
N SER A 430 30.24 -2.75 28.51
CA SER A 430 30.29 -2.54 29.96
C SER A 430 29.85 -1.12 30.36
N HIS A 431 30.05 -0.16 29.46
CA HIS A 431 29.66 1.24 29.63
C HIS A 431 28.18 1.50 29.28
N GLU A 432 27.73 2.74 29.44
CA GLU A 432 26.35 3.16 29.11
C GLU A 432 25.98 3.05 27.61
N TYR A 433 26.97 2.76 26.74
CA TYR A 433 26.79 2.69 25.29
C TYR A 433 26.14 1.38 24.87
N ASN A 434 24.91 1.48 24.37
CA ASN A 434 24.15 0.32 23.90
C ASN A 434 24.13 0.19 22.37
N CYS A 435 24.67 1.15 21.60
CA CYS A 435 24.79 1.10 20.14
C CYS A 435 26.11 1.73 19.70
N GLY A 436 26.78 1.15 18.70
CA GLY A 436 28.09 1.61 18.22
C GLY A 436 28.36 1.28 16.76
N ILE A 437 29.12 2.15 16.12
CA ILE A 437 29.71 1.96 14.79
C ILE A 437 31.10 1.35 15.01
N LEU A 438 31.32 0.14 14.49
CA LEU A 438 32.61 -0.54 14.51
C LEU A 438 33.30 -0.30 13.16
N GLU A 439 34.42 0.42 13.17
CA GLU A 439 35.17 0.84 11.99
C GLU A 439 36.61 0.29 12.03
N PHE A 440 37.05 -0.34 10.94
CA PHE A 440 38.37 -0.97 10.82
C PHE A 440 38.68 -1.23 9.33
N ASN A 441 39.88 -0.85 8.86
CA ASN A 441 40.36 -1.19 7.50
C ASN A 441 39.32 -0.96 6.36
N ASN A 442 38.64 0.18 6.37
CA ASN A 442 37.56 0.57 5.44
C ASN A 442 36.30 -0.32 5.47
N TYR A 443 36.13 -1.16 6.50
CA TYR A 443 34.86 -1.80 6.84
C TYR A 443 34.13 -0.98 7.91
N THR A 444 32.81 -0.87 7.77
CA THR A 444 31.93 -0.28 8.78
C THR A 444 30.78 -1.22 9.10
N LEU A 445 30.61 -1.56 10.39
CA LEU A 445 29.56 -2.43 10.89
C LEU A 445 28.74 -1.71 11.97
N ALA A 446 27.48 -2.10 12.13
CA ALA A 446 26.66 -1.69 13.27
C ALA A 446 26.64 -2.80 14.33
N VAL A 447 27.00 -2.46 15.57
CA VAL A 447 26.91 -3.34 16.73
C VAL A 447 26.05 -2.70 17.82
N TRP A 448 25.13 -3.45 18.44
CA TRP A 448 24.31 -2.92 19.53
C TRP A 448 23.82 -4.00 20.49
N ARG A 449 23.53 -3.60 21.73
CA ARG A 449 22.82 -4.40 22.73
C ARG A 449 21.38 -3.87 22.85
N GLN A 450 20.39 -4.76 22.95
CA GLN A 450 19.01 -4.37 23.20
C GLN A 450 18.31 -5.43 24.04
N LYS A 451 17.98 -5.06 25.28
CA LYS A 451 17.77 -6.02 26.38
C LYS A 451 19.01 -6.89 26.52
N ASP A 452 18.82 -8.19 26.73
CA ASP A 452 19.86 -9.16 27.06
C ASP A 452 20.55 -9.77 25.83
N MET A 453 20.15 -9.35 24.62
CA MET A 453 20.72 -9.82 23.34
C MET A 453 21.59 -8.75 22.68
N PHE A 454 22.65 -9.22 22.03
CA PHE A 454 23.58 -8.44 21.24
C PHE A 454 23.32 -8.67 19.75
N TYR A 455 23.60 -7.67 18.93
CA TYR A 455 23.29 -7.67 17.50
C TYR A 455 24.47 -7.12 16.70
N LEU A 456 24.82 -7.81 15.63
CA LEU A 456 25.78 -7.36 14.62
C LEU A 456 25.07 -7.31 13.27
N PHE A 457 25.03 -6.14 12.64
CA PHE A 457 24.53 -5.99 11.27
C PHE A 457 25.69 -5.83 10.29
N ASP A 458 25.75 -6.75 9.33
CA ASP A 458 26.76 -6.81 8.30
C ASP A 458 26.10 -6.59 6.93
N ALA A 459 26.40 -5.46 6.30
CA ALA A 459 25.88 -5.10 4.99
C ALA A 459 26.63 -5.81 3.84
N TYR A 460 27.86 -6.27 4.08
CA TYR A 460 28.74 -6.84 3.06
C TYR A 460 28.23 -8.22 2.58
N PRO A 461 28.78 -8.79 1.47
CA PRO A 461 28.31 -10.08 0.99
C PRO A 461 28.66 -11.20 1.99
N ARG A 462 27.63 -11.88 2.52
CA ARG A 462 27.76 -13.07 3.38
C ARG A 462 27.01 -14.26 2.81
N THR A 463 27.42 -15.45 3.23
CA THR A 463 26.66 -16.69 3.03
C THR A 463 25.35 -16.67 3.82
N THR A 464 24.51 -17.68 3.60
CA THR A 464 23.34 -17.98 4.43
C THR A 464 23.65 -18.02 5.92
N ASP A 465 24.86 -18.40 6.30
CA ASP A 465 25.28 -18.71 7.67
C ASP A 465 26.24 -17.65 8.24
N GLY A 466 26.35 -16.49 7.57
CA GLY A 466 27.07 -15.31 8.08
C GLY A 466 28.58 -15.28 7.80
N LEU A 467 29.08 -16.13 6.90
CA LEU A 467 30.51 -16.18 6.53
C LEU A 467 30.82 -15.33 5.29
N ARG A 468 32.04 -14.83 5.19
CA ARG A 468 32.53 -13.96 4.12
C ARG A 468 32.55 -14.68 2.77
N VAL A 469 32.01 -14.03 1.73
CA VAL A 469 31.97 -14.55 0.35
C VAL A 469 32.37 -13.47 -0.66
N MET A 470 33.06 -13.88 -1.73
CA MET A 470 33.64 -12.96 -2.73
C MET A 470 32.74 -12.68 -3.94
N LYS A 471 31.77 -13.55 -4.25
CA LYS A 471 30.82 -13.42 -5.37
C LYS A 471 29.46 -13.99 -4.97
N GLY A 472 28.40 -13.24 -5.21
CA GLY A 472 27.08 -13.52 -4.62
C GLY A 472 27.07 -13.29 -3.10
N GLY A 473 25.97 -13.69 -2.45
CA GLY A 473 25.76 -13.49 -1.02
C GLY A 473 24.66 -12.47 -0.70
N LYS A 474 24.39 -12.31 0.59
CA LYS A 474 23.34 -11.46 1.17
C LYS A 474 23.92 -10.71 2.37
N ALA A 475 23.42 -9.52 2.68
CA ALA A 475 23.64 -8.90 4.00
C ALA A 475 22.94 -9.72 5.09
N CYS A 476 23.35 -9.57 6.36
CA CYS A 476 22.71 -10.26 7.47
C CYS A 476 22.69 -9.45 8.77
N CYS A 477 21.76 -9.80 9.65
CA CYS A 477 21.82 -9.46 11.06
C CYS A 477 22.02 -10.74 11.88
N LEU A 478 23.08 -10.78 12.67
CA LEU A 478 23.30 -11.77 13.70
C LEU A 478 22.65 -11.29 15.00
N MET A 479 22.00 -12.20 15.72
CA MET A 479 21.52 -12.04 17.10
C MET A 479 22.29 -13.03 17.97
N LEU A 480 22.96 -12.51 18.99
CA LEU A 480 24.11 -13.12 19.68
C LEU A 480 23.90 -13.01 21.19
N LEU A 481 24.27 -14.05 21.93
CA LEU A 481 24.01 -14.12 23.38
C LEU A 481 24.93 -13.21 24.21
N ASN A 482 26.19 -13.01 23.80
CA ASN A 482 27.18 -12.23 24.56
C ASN A 482 28.21 -11.54 23.63
N PRO A 483 29.02 -10.57 24.14
CA PRO A 483 30.05 -9.88 23.35
C PRO A 483 31.14 -10.83 22.82
N GLU A 484 31.45 -11.89 23.56
CA GLU A 484 32.40 -12.93 23.16
C GLU A 484 31.97 -13.65 21.87
N THR A 485 30.70 -14.10 21.78
CA THR A 485 30.17 -14.73 20.56
C THR A 485 30.12 -13.74 19.40
N MET A 486 29.93 -12.44 19.67
CA MET A 486 30.05 -11.38 18.66
C MET A 486 31.48 -11.24 18.15
N ALA A 487 32.47 -11.25 19.05
CA ALA A 487 33.88 -11.25 18.70
C ALA A 487 34.24 -12.50 17.88
N ASP A 488 33.80 -13.70 18.28
CA ASP A 488 34.03 -14.93 17.51
C ASP A 488 33.42 -14.89 16.10
N ALA A 489 32.19 -14.38 15.97
CA ALA A 489 31.53 -14.22 14.68
C ALA A 489 32.22 -13.18 13.77
N PHE A 490 32.82 -12.16 14.38
CA PHE A 490 33.70 -11.21 13.69
C PHE A 490 35.02 -11.88 13.27
N ILE A 491 35.72 -12.54 14.20
CA ILE A 491 37.04 -13.14 13.97
C ILE A 491 36.98 -14.11 12.77
N LYS A 492 35.95 -14.97 12.71
CA LYS A 492 35.70 -15.92 11.61
C LYS A 492 35.46 -15.28 10.22
N ASN A 493 35.29 -13.97 10.15
CA ASN A 493 35.04 -13.22 8.91
C ASN A 493 36.24 -12.36 8.46
N TRP A 494 37.20 -12.07 9.35
CA TRP A 494 38.28 -11.11 9.11
C TRP A 494 39.67 -11.55 9.63
N ASP A 495 39.81 -12.78 10.11
CA ASP A 495 41.07 -13.43 10.55
C ASP A 495 42.29 -13.24 9.62
N TYR A 496 42.05 -13.08 8.31
CA TYR A 496 43.06 -12.78 7.29
C TYR A 496 43.67 -11.35 7.40
N LEU A 497 43.15 -10.47 8.26
CA LEU A 497 43.68 -9.13 8.46
C LEU A 497 44.90 -9.11 9.40
N PRO A 498 45.88 -8.21 9.19
CA PRO A 498 47.04 -8.08 10.08
C PRO A 498 46.64 -7.86 11.54
N ALA A 499 47.37 -8.49 12.47
CA ALA A 499 47.14 -8.33 13.91
C ALA A 499 47.28 -6.87 14.41
N THR A 500 48.02 -6.04 13.67
CA THR A 500 48.23 -4.61 13.92
C THR A 500 47.12 -3.70 13.37
N THR A 501 46.15 -4.24 12.60
CA THR A 501 45.02 -3.47 12.06
C THR A 501 44.25 -2.82 13.20
N GLN A 502 44.19 -1.49 13.16
CA GLN A 502 43.45 -0.68 14.12
C GLN A 502 41.94 -0.84 13.94
N PHE A 503 41.21 -0.81 15.05
CA PHE A 503 39.76 -0.66 15.07
C PHE A 503 39.34 0.46 16.02
N TYR A 504 38.18 1.04 15.72
CA TYR A 504 37.55 2.10 16.48
C TYR A 504 36.07 1.77 16.70
N ILE A 505 35.55 2.04 17.89
CA ILE A 505 34.12 1.93 18.19
C ILE A 505 33.60 3.33 18.55
N HIS A 506 32.73 3.86 17.71
CA HIS A 506 32.12 5.18 17.86
C HIS A 506 30.72 4.99 18.42
N ALA A 507 30.45 5.49 19.62
CA ALA A 507 29.16 5.26 20.27
C ALA A 507 28.05 6.07 19.59
N PHE A 508 26.93 5.42 19.34
CA PHE A 508 25.77 5.97 18.64
C PHE A 508 24.57 6.09 19.58
N LYS A 509 23.87 7.23 19.54
CA LYS A 509 22.64 7.43 20.32
C LYS A 509 21.60 8.21 19.53
N VAL A 510 20.38 7.67 19.46
CA VAL A 510 19.19 8.41 19.03
C VAL A 510 18.68 9.22 20.21
N LEU A 511 18.51 10.53 20.03
CA LEU A 511 18.07 11.48 21.05
C LEU A 511 16.56 11.73 20.97
N LYS A 512 16.03 11.96 19.76
CA LYS A 512 14.61 12.17 19.50
C LYS A 512 14.17 11.40 18.26
N LEU A 513 12.91 11.00 18.22
CA LEU A 513 12.30 10.32 17.09
C LEU A 513 10.87 10.84 16.90
N LYS A 514 10.60 11.50 15.77
CA LYS A 514 9.28 12.03 15.41
C LYS A 514 8.83 11.42 14.09
N LYS A 515 7.55 11.01 14.00
CA LYS A 515 6.97 10.59 12.73
C LYS A 515 6.74 11.81 11.83
N ILE A 516 7.26 11.76 10.61
CA ILE A 516 6.95 12.71 9.53
C ILE A 516 5.77 12.14 8.76
N GLU A 517 4.70 12.90 8.68
CA GLU A 517 3.54 12.51 7.88
C GLU A 517 3.72 12.99 6.43
N PRO A 518 3.66 12.09 5.43
CA PRO A 518 3.88 12.45 4.04
C PRO A 518 2.68 13.23 3.49
N LYS A 519 2.84 14.55 3.39
CA LYS A 519 1.86 15.46 2.78
C LYS A 519 1.87 15.28 1.26
N MET A 520 0.88 14.56 0.74
CA MET A 520 0.57 14.49 -0.68
C MET A 520 -0.94 14.51 -0.86
N GLN A 521 -1.42 15.71 -1.15
CA GLN A 521 -2.83 16.04 -1.24
C GLN A 521 -3.44 15.49 -2.54
N ILE A 522 -4.27 14.44 -2.45
CA ILE A 522 -5.15 14.04 -3.54
C ILE A 522 -6.34 15.00 -3.54
N VAL A 523 -6.54 15.72 -4.63
CA VAL A 523 -7.55 16.78 -4.76
C VAL A 523 -8.64 16.36 -5.75
N CYS A 524 -9.89 16.43 -5.32
CA CYS A 524 -11.10 16.24 -6.11
C CYS A 524 -12.10 17.33 -5.67
N THR A 525 -11.75 18.59 -5.95
CA THR A 525 -12.52 19.77 -5.55
C THR A 525 -13.68 20.05 -6.49
N LEU A 526 -14.70 20.73 -5.95
CA LEU A 526 -15.61 21.54 -6.76
C LEU A 526 -14.80 22.68 -7.39
N SER A 527 -14.71 22.70 -8.72
CA SER A 527 -13.80 23.56 -9.48
C SER A 527 -14.55 24.70 -10.19
N ASP A 528 -14.95 25.72 -9.44
CA ASP A 528 -15.73 26.86 -9.95
C ASP A 528 -14.86 28.04 -10.44
N GLU A 529 -13.52 27.92 -10.42
CA GLU A 529 -12.60 29.00 -10.83
C GLU A 529 -12.37 29.14 -12.35
N GLU A 530 -13.04 28.34 -13.18
CA GLU A 530 -12.97 28.42 -14.65
C GLU A 530 -14.25 28.96 -15.30
N LEU A 531 -14.92 29.91 -14.62
CA LEU A 531 -15.96 30.75 -15.21
C LEU A 531 -15.33 31.94 -15.97
N PRO A 532 -15.71 32.19 -17.24
CA PRO A 532 -15.21 33.34 -18.01
C PRO A 532 -15.80 34.64 -17.46
N GLY A 533 -15.09 35.29 -16.54
CA GLY A 533 -15.50 36.56 -15.93
C GLY A 533 -14.71 36.99 -14.69
N SER A 534 -13.94 36.11 -14.04
CA SER A 534 -13.16 36.48 -12.86
C SER A 534 -11.96 37.38 -13.21
N LYS A 535 -11.93 38.61 -12.68
CA LYS A 535 -10.86 39.58 -12.95
C LYS A 535 -9.56 39.16 -12.28
N LYS A 536 -8.50 38.93 -13.08
CA LYS A 536 -7.14 38.63 -12.60
C LYS A 536 -6.63 39.75 -11.67
N LYS A 537 -6.58 39.50 -10.36
CA LYS A 537 -5.73 40.31 -9.46
C LYS A 537 -4.27 39.98 -9.75
N GLY A 538 -3.58 40.91 -10.42
CA GLY A 538 -2.13 40.81 -10.63
C GLY A 538 -1.39 40.73 -9.29
N LYS A 539 -0.33 39.92 -9.24
CA LYS A 539 0.53 39.85 -8.05
C LYS A 539 1.26 41.19 -7.88
N SER A 540 1.09 41.83 -6.73
CA SER A 540 1.91 42.96 -6.32
C SER A 540 3.36 42.48 -6.18
N VAL A 541 4.27 43.02 -7.00
CA VAL A 541 5.71 42.80 -6.84
C VAL A 541 6.17 43.49 -5.54
N PRO A 542 6.97 42.83 -4.67
CA PRO A 542 7.53 43.50 -3.50
C PRO A 542 8.41 44.67 -3.91
N CYS A 543 8.13 45.85 -3.35
CA CYS A 543 8.96 47.04 -3.55
C CYS A 543 10.38 46.82 -3.00
N MET A 544 11.39 47.20 -3.78
CA MET A 544 12.80 47.05 -3.43
C MET A 544 13.49 48.41 -3.45
N GLY A 545 14.09 48.79 -2.32
CA GLY A 545 15.13 49.82 -2.19
C GLY A 545 14.80 51.22 -2.70
N MET A 546 14.52 52.16 -1.79
CA MET A 546 14.62 53.59 -2.11
C MET A 546 16.07 53.96 -2.51
N SER A 547 16.23 54.70 -3.59
CA SER A 547 17.44 55.49 -3.86
C SER A 547 17.03 56.90 -4.30
N ASN A 548 17.53 57.92 -3.59
CA ASN A 548 17.14 59.31 -3.83
C ASN A 548 18.06 59.97 -4.86
N ALA A 549 17.51 60.47 -5.96
CA ALA A 549 18.19 61.42 -6.85
C ALA A 549 17.17 62.36 -7.52
N HIS A 550 17.43 63.67 -7.37
CA HIS A 550 16.67 64.82 -7.89
C HIS A 550 16.36 64.78 -9.39
N GLY A 551 15.25 65.39 -9.83
CA GLY A 551 15.02 65.71 -11.25
C GLY A 551 13.56 66.01 -11.64
N ASP A 552 13.19 67.30 -11.60
CA ASP A 552 11.96 67.96 -12.06
C ASP A 552 10.94 67.26 -13.00
N SER A 553 9.66 67.37 -12.56
CA SER A 553 8.51 67.88 -13.34
C SER A 553 7.78 67.06 -14.43
N ARG A 554 6.47 66.89 -14.16
CA ARG A 554 5.29 66.69 -15.06
C ARG A 554 4.91 65.27 -15.48
N GLU A 555 3.70 64.89 -15.08
CA GLU A 555 2.92 63.74 -15.57
C GLU A 555 2.08 64.13 -16.80
N ILE A 556 1.85 63.19 -17.72
CA ILE A 556 0.73 63.24 -18.70
C ILE A 556 0.15 61.82 -18.87
N TYR A 557 -1.15 61.69 -18.64
CA TYR A 557 -1.96 60.47 -18.91
C TYR A 557 -2.48 60.45 -20.35
N HIS A 558 -2.77 59.26 -20.89
CA HIS A 558 -3.90 59.03 -21.84
C HIS A 558 -4.28 57.53 -21.90
N ASP A 559 -5.58 57.24 -21.85
CA ASP A 559 -6.17 55.88 -21.98
C ASP A 559 -6.81 55.68 -23.36
N VAL A 560 -6.68 54.47 -23.95
CA VAL A 560 -7.59 53.96 -25.01
C VAL A 560 -7.76 52.44 -24.84
N MET A 561 -8.98 51.94 -25.05
CA MET A 561 -9.33 50.50 -24.96
C MET A 561 -9.05 49.73 -26.27
N PRO A 562 -8.84 48.39 -26.21
CA PRO A 562 -8.53 47.57 -27.38
C PRO A 562 -9.76 47.19 -28.23
N VAL A 563 -9.50 46.77 -29.48
CA VAL A 563 -10.49 46.29 -30.46
C VAL A 563 -10.21 44.82 -30.80
N GLU A 564 -11.26 44.00 -30.95
CA GLU A 564 -11.17 42.61 -31.41
C GLU A 564 -11.18 42.50 -32.94
N VAL A 565 -10.49 41.49 -33.50
CA VAL A 565 -10.63 41.07 -34.91
C VAL A 565 -10.58 39.54 -34.99
N VAL A 566 -11.51 38.95 -35.75
CA VAL A 566 -11.62 37.51 -36.04
C VAL A 566 -11.50 37.30 -37.55
N LEU A 567 -10.77 36.28 -38.00
CA LEU A 567 -10.84 35.71 -39.37
C LEU A 567 -10.57 34.19 -39.38
N ASP A 568 -10.91 33.53 -40.49
CA ASP A 568 -11.21 32.08 -40.57
C ASP A 568 -10.41 31.32 -41.67
N ARG A 569 -10.74 30.03 -41.88
CA ARG A 569 -10.01 28.95 -42.62
C ARG A 569 -9.95 29.06 -44.15
N THR A 570 -9.09 28.23 -44.77
CA THR A 570 -9.34 27.51 -46.04
C THR A 570 -8.40 26.28 -46.23
N ASP A 571 -8.45 25.56 -47.36
CA ASP A 571 -8.29 24.08 -47.43
C ASP A 571 -7.09 23.49 -48.25
N LYS A 572 -6.61 22.32 -47.78
CA LYS A 572 -6.01 21.12 -48.49
C LYS A 572 -4.69 21.15 -49.29
N PRO A 573 -3.72 20.26 -48.94
CA PRO A 573 -2.57 19.83 -49.75
C PRO A 573 -2.52 18.30 -50.06
N PRO A 574 -1.84 17.86 -51.15
CA PRO A 574 -1.43 16.44 -51.35
C PRO A 574 0.06 16.24 -51.75
N GLY A 575 0.64 15.06 -51.46
CA GLY A 575 1.99 14.65 -51.94
C GLY A 575 2.56 13.41 -51.21
N ASN A 576 3.14 12.45 -51.93
CA ASN A 576 3.32 11.05 -51.47
C ASN A 576 4.78 10.56 -51.32
N ASN A 577 4.93 9.43 -50.60
CA ASN A 577 6.01 8.40 -50.63
C ASN A 577 7.28 8.50 -49.76
N LEU A 578 7.72 7.29 -49.36
CA LEU A 578 8.83 6.97 -48.45
C LEU A 578 10.14 6.65 -49.18
N SER A 579 11.28 6.70 -48.48
CA SER A 579 12.21 5.56 -48.35
C SER A 579 13.39 5.81 -47.38
N HIS A 580 13.98 4.71 -46.89
CA HIS A 580 15.34 4.43 -46.36
C HIS A 580 16.37 5.58 -46.13
N THR A 581 17.31 5.55 -45.17
CA THR A 581 17.86 4.41 -44.38
C THR A 581 18.53 4.84 -43.06
N CYS A 582 18.80 3.86 -42.19
CA CYS A 582 19.59 3.95 -40.95
C CYS A 582 21.05 4.45 -41.11
N LYS A 583 21.54 5.31 -40.18
CA LYS A 583 22.83 5.11 -39.47
C LYS A 583 23.08 6.04 -38.27
N THR A 584 24.07 5.66 -37.46
CA THR A 584 24.40 6.09 -36.10
C THR A 584 25.23 7.38 -35.96
N LEU A 585 25.01 8.09 -34.84
CA LEU A 585 26.00 8.75 -33.97
C LEU A 585 27.22 9.46 -34.59
N SER A 586 27.31 10.78 -34.42
CA SER A 586 28.34 11.41 -33.55
C SER A 586 28.17 12.94 -33.43
N SER A 587 28.71 13.50 -32.34
CA SER A 587 29.12 14.90 -32.11
C SER A 587 28.34 16.06 -32.76
N ILE A 588 27.63 16.84 -31.94
CA ILE A 588 27.77 18.30 -31.75
C ILE A 588 26.75 18.74 -30.68
N TYR A 589 27.24 19.14 -29.49
CA TYR A 589 26.54 20.02 -28.54
C TYR A 589 27.53 20.57 -27.48
N LEU A 590 28.67 21.04 -27.96
CA LEU A 590 29.48 22.05 -27.25
C LEU A 590 29.11 23.42 -27.86
N TYR A 591 29.20 24.49 -27.06
CA TYR A 591 28.60 25.82 -27.30
C TYR A 591 27.07 25.89 -27.13
N ILE A 592 26.65 26.40 -25.96
CA ILE A 592 25.85 27.64 -25.75
C ILE A 592 25.58 27.75 -24.22
N TRP A 593 26.63 27.98 -23.41
CA TRP A 593 26.47 28.22 -21.96
C TRP A 593 27.56 29.12 -21.32
N THR A 594 28.47 29.68 -22.11
CA THR A 594 29.64 30.47 -21.66
C THR A 594 29.38 31.98 -21.54
N ALA A 595 28.12 32.43 -21.52
CA ALA A 595 27.76 33.85 -21.68
C ALA A 595 27.13 34.54 -20.45
N ARG A 596 27.04 33.90 -19.27
CA ARG A 596 26.37 34.48 -18.08
C ARG A 596 27.09 34.40 -16.73
N LEU A 597 28.32 33.89 -16.65
CA LEU A 597 29.05 33.75 -15.37
C LEU A 597 30.24 34.74 -15.18
N VAL A 598 30.45 35.68 -16.10
CA VAL A 598 31.61 36.61 -16.09
C VAL A 598 31.26 37.97 -15.44
N ARG A 599 30.11 38.09 -14.76
CA ARG A 599 29.61 39.37 -14.21
C ARG A 599 29.29 39.36 -12.71
N TRP A 600 29.79 38.37 -11.96
CA TRP A 600 29.48 38.20 -10.53
C TRP A 600 30.66 37.76 -9.63
N LEU A 601 31.90 37.75 -10.13
CA LEU A 601 33.11 37.52 -9.33
C LEU A 601 34.14 38.61 -9.66
N GLY A 602 33.84 39.84 -9.21
CA GLY A 602 34.57 41.04 -9.59
C GLY A 602 34.48 42.17 -8.57
N ASN A 603 34.55 41.85 -7.27
CA ASN A 603 34.90 42.74 -6.16
C ASN A 603 35.04 41.90 -4.86
N TRP A 604 35.75 42.43 -3.85
CA TRP A 604 36.09 41.83 -2.55
C TRP A 604 37.30 40.87 -2.48
N LEU A 605 38.49 41.45 -2.58
CA LEU A 605 39.63 41.13 -1.70
C LEU A 605 40.17 42.45 -1.12
N PRO A 606 40.37 42.57 0.21
CA PRO A 606 40.93 43.79 0.81
C PRO A 606 42.44 43.91 0.57
N ARG A 607 42.95 45.14 0.55
CA ARG A 607 44.39 45.43 0.67
C ARG A 607 44.65 46.11 2.02
N ASN A 608 45.42 45.43 2.86
CA ASN A 608 46.11 46.00 4.02
C ASN A 608 47.63 45.88 3.75
N GLY A 609 48.48 46.83 4.15
CA GLY A 609 48.19 48.06 4.88
C GLY A 609 47.83 47.81 6.33
#